data_AF-A0A011VY26-F1
#
_entry.id   AF-A0A011VY26-F1
#
_cell.length_a   1.000
_cell.length_b   1.000
_cell.length_c   1.000
_cell.angle_alpha   90.00
_cell.angle_beta   90.00
_cell.angle_gamma   90.00
#
_symmetry.space_group_name_H-M   'P 1'
#
loop_
_entity.id
_entity.type
_entity.pdbx_description
1 polymer ?
#
loop_
_entity_poly.entity_id
_entity_poly.type
_entity_poly.pdbx_seq_one_letter_code
_entity_poly.pdbx_strand_id
1 'polypeptide(L)'
;MDNKTTKKRLGCIIIFAVIAVGLAVMVIFAPDIANFLLMKQSFQEYTSFGNKEIKMIRDDMGVTVEGSTTPVKLTVSHAAGDYCYQLWLKDIDDAEKFMEECFDGTYSAAEITDQYNMGVYDYEDYKLDSSCASYSCEFVNSKGVKRFDEYYIVFYKEDESFKAKLFARKT
;
A
#
# COMPACT_ATOMS: atom_id res chain seq x y z
N MET A 1 -4.92 12.55 67.67
CA MET A 1 -4.99 12.72 66.20
C MET A 1 -6.27 12.07 65.71
N ASP A 2 -7.12 12.83 65.03
CA ASP A 2 -8.49 12.42 64.68
C ASP A 2 -8.52 11.45 63.48
N ASN A 3 -9.16 10.29 63.66
CA ASN A 3 -9.17 9.15 62.74
C ASN A 3 -9.81 9.51 61.37
N LYS A 4 -10.67 10.53 61.35
CA LYS A 4 -11.27 11.09 60.12
C LYS A 4 -10.25 11.81 59.23
N THR A 5 -9.28 12.51 59.83
CA THR A 5 -8.28 13.31 59.10
C THR A 5 -7.23 12.42 58.44
N THR A 6 -6.86 11.31 59.08
CA THR A 6 -5.91 10.32 58.56
C THR A 6 -6.48 9.56 57.37
N LYS A 7 -7.76 9.17 57.40
CA LYS A 7 -8.45 8.49 56.28
C LYS A 7 -8.58 9.38 55.03
N LYS A 8 -8.87 10.68 55.19
CA LYS A 8 -8.91 11.64 54.06
C LYS A 8 -7.55 11.81 53.40
N ARG A 9 -6.47 11.91 54.18
CA ARG A 9 -5.09 12.01 53.67
C ARG A 9 -4.66 10.75 52.92
N LEU A 10 -5.00 9.57 53.44
CA LEU A 10 -4.71 8.30 52.78
C LEU A 10 -5.46 8.14 51.45
N GLY A 11 -6.74 8.55 51.40
CA GLY A 11 -7.54 8.56 50.18
C GLY A 11 -6.97 9.49 49.10
N CYS A 12 -6.51 10.70 49.47
CA CYS A 12 -5.83 11.60 48.54
C CYS A 12 -4.52 11.00 48.00
N ILE A 13 -3.71 10.37 48.85
CA ILE A 13 -2.44 9.74 48.42
C ILE A 13 -2.71 8.61 47.41
N ILE A 14 -3.74 7.79 47.63
CA ILE A 14 -4.11 6.73 46.69
C ILE A 14 -4.55 7.31 45.34
N ILE A 15 -5.34 8.38 45.34
CA ILE A 15 -5.77 9.06 44.10
C ILE A 15 -4.56 9.62 43.34
N PHE A 16 -3.63 10.29 44.02
CA PHE A 16 -2.39 10.79 43.40
C PHE A 16 -1.51 9.66 42.86
N ALA A 17 -1.39 8.54 43.58
CA ALA A 17 -0.64 7.38 43.11
C ALA A 17 -1.26 6.76 41.85
N VAL A 18 -2.59 6.64 41.79
CA VAL A 18 -3.30 6.11 40.61
C VAL A 18 -3.12 7.03 39.40
N ILE A 19 -3.21 8.35 39.59
CA ILE A 19 -2.98 9.33 38.51
C ILE A 19 -1.52 9.28 38.03
N ALA A 20 -0.55 9.21 38.96
CA ALA A 20 0.87 9.14 38.61
C ALA A 20 1.21 7.85 37.85
N VAL A 21 0.65 6.70 38.27
CA VAL A 21 0.80 5.43 37.55
C VAL A 21 0.15 5.51 36.17
N GLY A 22 -1.05 6.09 36.04
CA GLY A 22 -1.70 6.29 34.75
C GLY A 22 -0.89 7.17 33.78
N LEU A 23 -0.28 8.25 34.29
CA LEU A 23 0.61 9.10 33.50
C LEU A 23 1.90 8.39 33.10
N ALA A 24 2.52 7.63 34.02
CA ALA A 24 3.72 6.85 33.72
C ALA A 24 3.45 5.80 32.62
N VAL A 25 2.30 5.12 32.68
CA VAL A 25 1.84 4.19 31.64
C VAL A 25 1.67 4.91 30.30
N MET A 26 0.99 6.07 30.25
CA MET A 26 0.86 6.82 29.00
C MET A 26 2.23 7.24 28.42
N VAL A 27 3.17 7.71 29.25
CA VAL A 27 4.49 8.13 28.78
C VAL A 27 5.29 6.95 28.21
N ILE A 28 5.16 5.76 28.80
CA ILE A 28 5.83 4.55 28.32
C ILE A 28 5.27 4.10 26.96
N PHE A 29 3.94 4.12 26.78
CA PHE A 29 3.29 3.63 25.54
C PHE A 29 3.08 4.69 24.46
N ALA A 30 3.22 5.99 24.77
CA ALA A 30 3.02 7.07 23.79
C ALA A 30 3.94 6.98 22.56
N PRO A 31 5.24 6.64 22.68
CA PRO A 31 6.11 6.47 21.52
C PRO A 31 5.64 5.35 20.59
N ASP A 32 5.20 4.21 21.14
CA ASP A 32 4.72 3.07 20.35
C ASP A 32 3.42 3.41 19.61
N ILE A 33 2.50 4.11 20.28
CA ILE A 33 1.26 4.59 19.66
C ILE A 33 1.57 5.60 18.56
N ALA A 34 2.49 6.54 18.80
CA ALA A 34 2.90 7.53 17.81
C ALA A 34 3.55 6.86 16.59
N ASN A 35 4.46 5.91 16.80
CA ASN A 35 5.08 5.14 15.72
C ASN A 35 4.05 4.33 14.93
N PHE A 36 3.11 3.67 15.60
CA PHE A 36 2.03 2.94 14.94
C PHE A 36 1.16 3.86 14.05
N LEU A 37 0.82 5.06 14.55
CA LEU A 37 0.04 6.04 13.79
C LEU A 37 0.82 6.59 12.59
N LEU A 38 2.12 6.86 12.75
CA LEU A 38 2.98 7.30 11.66
C LEU A 38 3.11 6.21 10.59
N MET A 39 3.37 4.96 10.98
CA MET A 39 3.42 3.83 10.05
C MET A 39 2.11 3.62 9.30
N LYS A 40 0.96 3.77 9.98
CA LYS A 40 -0.36 3.64 9.35
C LYS A 40 -0.67 4.78 8.38
N GLN A 41 -0.10 5.97 8.58
CA GLN A 41 -0.19 7.05 7.59
C GLN A 41 0.73 6.80 6.40
N SER A 42 1.91 6.25 6.66
CA SER A 42 2.92 5.91 5.66
C SER A 42 2.65 4.62 4.90
N PHE A 43 1.72 3.78 5.32
CA PHE A 43 1.35 2.54 4.64
C PHE A 43 -0.17 2.34 4.70
N GLN A 44 -0.78 2.23 3.52
CA GLN A 44 -2.21 2.02 3.36
C GLN A 44 -2.43 0.81 2.47
N GLU A 45 -3.29 -0.10 2.91
CA GLU A 45 -3.71 -1.27 2.14
C GLU A 45 -5.21 -1.19 1.89
N TYR A 46 -5.60 -1.42 0.64
CA TYR A 46 -6.97 -1.44 0.17
C TYR A 46 -7.28 -2.82 -0.42
N THR A 47 -8.33 -3.46 0.08
CA THR A 47 -8.87 -4.74 -0.41
C THR A 47 -10.35 -4.64 -0.78
N SER A 48 -10.93 -3.44 -0.68
CA SER A 48 -12.28 -3.12 -1.10
C SER A 48 -12.22 -1.89 -2.00
N PHE A 49 -12.83 -1.99 -3.19
CA PHE A 49 -12.68 -0.99 -4.25
C PHE A 49 -14.03 -0.36 -4.58
N GLY A 50 -14.22 0.87 -4.14
CA GLY A 50 -15.31 1.73 -4.58
C GLY A 50 -14.82 2.79 -5.56
N ASN A 51 -15.68 3.75 -5.90
CA ASN A 51 -15.36 4.81 -6.87
C ASN A 51 -14.09 5.60 -6.53
N LYS A 52 -13.78 5.76 -5.23
CA LYS A 52 -12.61 6.50 -4.78
C LYS A 52 -11.31 5.73 -5.10
N GLU A 53 -11.26 4.46 -4.78
CA GLU A 53 -10.08 3.61 -5.00
C GLU A 53 -9.86 3.37 -6.49
N ILE A 54 -10.93 3.15 -7.25
CA ILE A 54 -10.86 3.04 -8.72
C ILE A 54 -10.34 4.34 -9.34
N LYS A 55 -10.83 5.50 -8.87
CA LYS A 55 -10.33 6.79 -9.33
C LYS A 55 -8.85 6.99 -8.98
N MET A 56 -8.41 6.56 -7.81
CA MET A 56 -7.00 6.63 -7.42
C MET A 56 -6.12 5.76 -8.33
N ILE A 57 -6.55 4.54 -8.65
CA ILE A 57 -5.84 3.66 -9.60
C ILE A 57 -5.69 4.37 -10.97
N ARG A 58 -6.77 4.97 -11.48
CA ARG A 58 -6.73 5.72 -12.75
C ARG A 58 -5.84 6.95 -12.67
N ASP A 59 -6.06 7.83 -11.68
CA ASP A 59 -5.38 9.13 -11.59
C ASP A 59 -3.89 9.01 -11.25
N ASP A 60 -3.52 8.03 -10.42
CA ASP A 60 -2.15 7.86 -9.94
C ASP A 60 -1.36 6.85 -10.77
N MET A 61 -1.99 5.78 -11.25
CA MET A 61 -1.31 4.69 -11.96
C MET A 61 -1.66 4.61 -13.45
N GLY A 62 -2.65 5.36 -13.94
CA GLY A 62 -3.02 5.34 -15.36
C GLY A 62 -3.66 4.04 -15.81
N VAL A 63 -4.33 3.35 -14.88
CA VAL A 63 -4.99 2.07 -15.15
C VAL A 63 -6.49 2.24 -15.05
N THR A 64 -7.17 1.84 -16.12
CA THR A 64 -8.63 1.79 -16.17
C THR A 64 -9.11 0.40 -15.83
N VAL A 65 -9.83 0.29 -14.71
CA VAL A 65 -10.48 -0.94 -14.26
C VAL A 65 -11.90 -0.96 -14.82
N GLU A 66 -12.11 -1.66 -15.93
CA GLU A 66 -13.41 -1.83 -16.58
C GLU A 66 -13.64 -3.31 -16.88
N GLY A 67 -14.72 -3.90 -16.35
CA GLY A 67 -15.39 -5.15 -16.78
C GLY A 67 -14.56 -6.44 -16.89
N SER A 68 -13.45 -6.41 -17.62
CA SER A 68 -12.47 -7.45 -17.93
C SER A 68 -11.20 -7.35 -17.08
N THR A 69 -11.29 -6.72 -15.90
CA THR A 69 -10.26 -6.81 -14.88
C THR A 69 -10.84 -6.49 -13.50
N THR A 70 -10.43 -7.23 -12.48
CA THR A 70 -10.88 -7.06 -11.10
C THR A 70 -9.70 -6.65 -10.22
N PRO A 71 -9.78 -5.52 -9.50
CA PRO A 71 -8.77 -5.15 -8.52
C PRO A 71 -8.95 -5.95 -7.24
N VAL A 72 -7.85 -6.48 -6.72
CA VAL A 72 -7.85 -7.38 -5.56
C VAL A 72 -7.16 -6.74 -4.37
N LYS A 73 -6.04 -6.05 -4.60
CA LYS A 73 -5.28 -5.39 -3.55
C LYS A 73 -4.54 -4.18 -4.10
N LEU A 74 -4.48 -3.12 -3.32
CA LEU A 74 -3.63 -1.96 -3.57
C LEU A 74 -2.90 -1.60 -2.28
N THR A 75 -1.58 -1.59 -2.30
CA THR A 75 -0.77 -1.07 -1.21
C THR A 75 -0.09 0.22 -1.65
N VAL A 76 -0.22 1.26 -0.84
CA VAL A 76 0.41 2.56 -1.03
C VAL A 76 1.30 2.83 0.16
N SER A 77 2.58 3.10 -0.09
CA SER A 77 3.50 3.55 0.94
C SER A 77 4.14 4.89 0.62
N HIS A 78 4.22 5.73 1.63
CA HIS A 78 4.82 7.07 1.62
C HIS A 78 5.79 7.17 2.79
N ALA A 79 7.07 6.95 2.52
CA ALA A 79 8.12 6.97 3.55
C ALA A 79 9.26 7.88 3.11
N ALA A 80 9.57 8.90 3.92
CA ALA A 80 10.74 9.77 3.74
C ALA A 80 10.91 10.45 2.36
N GLY A 81 9.82 10.62 1.59
CA GLY A 81 9.86 11.19 0.24
C GLY A 81 9.76 10.15 -0.89
N ASP A 82 9.93 8.87 -0.56
CA ASP A 82 9.71 7.77 -1.47
C ASP A 82 8.21 7.42 -1.52
N TYR A 83 7.73 7.15 -2.73
CA TYR A 83 6.37 6.71 -3.00
C TYR A 83 6.45 5.32 -3.60
N CYS A 84 5.71 4.36 -3.07
CA CYS A 84 5.64 3.03 -3.65
C CYS A 84 4.18 2.56 -3.71
N TYR A 85 3.75 2.17 -4.89
CA TYR A 85 2.42 1.68 -5.19
C TYR A 85 2.55 0.25 -5.71
N GLN A 86 1.74 -0.66 -5.16
CA GLN A 86 1.60 -2.00 -5.70
C GLN A 86 0.12 -2.30 -5.89
N LEU A 87 -0.28 -2.57 -7.12
CA LEU A 87 -1.65 -2.92 -7.49
C LEU A 87 -1.67 -4.36 -8.01
N TRP A 88 -2.69 -5.06 -7.58
CA TRP A 88 -2.94 -6.46 -7.88
C TRP A 88 -4.28 -6.57 -8.57
N LEU A 89 -4.26 -7.13 -9.77
CA LEU A 89 -5.42 -7.34 -10.64
C LEU A 89 -5.58 -8.82 -10.97
N LYS A 90 -6.79 -9.24 -11.31
CA LYS A 90 -7.14 -10.57 -11.81
C LYS A 90 -8.21 -10.48 -12.90
N ASP A 91 -8.65 -11.63 -13.40
CA ASP A 91 -9.70 -11.75 -14.42
C ASP A 91 -9.35 -10.99 -15.71
N ILE A 92 -8.05 -10.96 -16.08
CA ILE A 92 -7.57 -10.31 -17.31
C ILE A 92 -7.58 -11.35 -18.43
N ASP A 93 -8.35 -11.11 -19.49
CA ASP A 93 -8.48 -12.07 -20.59
C ASP A 93 -7.18 -12.20 -21.41
N ASP A 94 -6.56 -11.06 -21.71
CA ASP A 94 -5.35 -10.98 -22.53
C ASP A 94 -4.44 -9.85 -22.03
N ALA A 95 -3.15 -10.15 -21.87
CA ALA A 95 -2.17 -9.23 -21.32
C ALA A 95 -1.82 -8.08 -22.28
N GLU A 96 -1.72 -8.35 -23.59
CA GLU A 96 -1.40 -7.33 -24.59
C GLU A 96 -2.59 -6.39 -24.77
N LYS A 97 -3.79 -6.95 -24.89
CA LYS A 97 -5.03 -6.18 -24.96
C LYS A 97 -5.26 -5.31 -23.72
N PHE A 98 -4.92 -5.80 -22.53
CA PHE A 98 -4.95 -4.99 -21.31
C PHE A 98 -4.02 -3.78 -21.43
N MET A 99 -2.80 -3.96 -21.94
CA MET A 99 -1.86 -2.86 -22.07
C MET A 99 -2.34 -1.82 -23.11
N GLU A 100 -3.00 -2.25 -24.17
CA GLU A 100 -3.53 -1.36 -25.22
C GLU A 100 -4.79 -0.60 -24.78
N GLU A 101 -5.71 -1.26 -24.07
CA GLU A 101 -7.04 -0.72 -23.79
C GLU A 101 -7.18 -0.15 -22.37
N CYS A 102 -6.40 -0.64 -21.41
CA CYS A 102 -6.57 -0.30 -20.00
C CYS A 102 -5.43 0.52 -19.41
N PHE A 103 -4.26 0.60 -20.07
CA PHE A 103 -3.12 1.38 -19.60
C PHE A 103 -2.95 2.67 -20.42
N ASP A 104 -3.08 3.82 -19.77
CA ASP A 104 -3.05 5.14 -20.42
C ASP A 104 -1.62 5.66 -20.68
N GLY A 105 -0.59 4.89 -20.35
CA GLY A 105 0.82 5.27 -20.48
C GLY A 105 1.53 4.66 -21.68
N THR A 106 2.82 4.96 -21.82
CA THR A 106 3.69 4.28 -22.80
C THR A 106 4.34 3.07 -22.14
N TYR A 107 4.52 1.99 -22.90
CA TYR A 107 5.13 0.77 -22.39
C TYR A 107 6.06 0.11 -23.40
N SER A 108 6.98 -0.71 -22.89
CA SER A 108 7.86 -1.55 -23.69
C SER A 108 8.04 -2.89 -23.01
N ALA A 109 8.14 -3.97 -23.78
CA ALA A 109 8.45 -5.28 -23.25
C ALA A 109 9.80 -5.23 -22.53
N ALA A 110 9.86 -5.81 -21.33
CA ALA A 110 11.05 -5.80 -20.49
C ALA A 110 11.29 -7.18 -19.90
N GLU A 111 12.54 -7.62 -19.86
CA GLU A 111 12.92 -8.79 -19.06
C GLU A 111 13.06 -8.37 -17.59
N ILE A 112 12.30 -9.02 -16.71
CA ILE A 112 12.42 -8.78 -15.28
C ILE A 112 13.60 -9.61 -14.77
N THR A 113 14.59 -8.92 -14.21
CA THR A 113 15.73 -9.53 -13.52
C THR A 113 15.61 -9.33 -12.01
N ASP A 114 16.33 -10.15 -11.23
CA ASP A 114 16.34 -10.09 -9.75
C ASP A 114 16.74 -8.73 -9.16
N GLN A 115 17.32 -7.82 -9.97
CA GLN A 115 17.67 -6.47 -9.52
C GLN A 115 16.44 -5.61 -9.20
N TYR A 116 15.26 -5.92 -9.76
CA TYR A 116 14.02 -5.17 -9.56
C TYR A 116 13.21 -5.68 -8.36
N ASN A 117 13.91 -6.00 -7.27
CA ASN A 117 13.56 -6.82 -6.09
C ASN A 117 12.31 -6.39 -5.28
N MET A 118 11.44 -5.52 -5.79
CA MET A 118 10.13 -5.18 -5.21
C MET A 118 8.95 -5.50 -6.14
N GLY A 119 9.22 -5.77 -7.43
CA GLY A 119 8.21 -6.03 -8.46
C GLY A 119 7.75 -7.48 -8.58
N VAL A 120 8.38 -8.44 -7.89
CA VAL A 120 8.29 -9.86 -8.30
C VAL A 120 7.74 -10.84 -7.25
N TYR A 121 6.81 -10.33 -6.44
CA TYR A 121 6.06 -11.18 -5.52
C TYR A 121 4.65 -11.35 -6.08
N ASP A 122 4.30 -12.57 -6.51
CA ASP A 122 2.91 -12.99 -6.68
C ASP A 122 2.18 -12.80 -5.35
N TYR A 123 0.85 -12.73 -5.38
CA TYR A 123 -0.07 -12.50 -4.26
C TYR A 123 0.29 -13.21 -2.94
N GLU A 124 1.01 -14.33 -2.99
CA GLU A 124 1.34 -15.17 -1.84
C GLU A 124 2.82 -15.58 -1.71
N ASP A 125 3.67 -15.54 -2.75
CA ASP A 125 5.09 -15.94 -2.70
C ASP A 125 5.92 -15.48 -3.94
N TYR A 126 7.26 -15.58 -3.89
CA TYR A 126 8.19 -15.25 -4.99
C TYR A 126 8.04 -16.24 -6.16
N LYS A 127 7.61 -15.76 -7.35
CA LYS A 127 7.45 -16.61 -8.56
C LYS A 127 7.81 -15.89 -9.87
N LEU A 128 9.01 -15.29 -9.92
CA LEU A 128 9.58 -14.65 -11.12
C LEU A 128 9.50 -15.55 -12.37
N ASP A 129 9.82 -16.84 -12.19
CA ASP A 129 9.88 -17.87 -13.24
C ASP A 129 8.52 -18.22 -13.87
N SER A 130 7.41 -17.76 -13.28
CA SER A 130 6.05 -18.00 -13.79
C SER A 130 5.45 -16.81 -14.54
N SER A 131 6.20 -15.71 -14.66
CA SER A 131 5.77 -14.56 -15.45
C SER A 131 5.69 -14.93 -16.93
N CYS A 132 4.62 -14.50 -17.59
CA CYS A 132 4.39 -14.77 -19.01
C CYS A 132 4.60 -13.54 -19.88
N ALA A 133 4.43 -12.35 -19.30
CA ALA A 133 4.74 -11.07 -19.95
C ALA A 133 5.07 -10.01 -18.90
N SER A 134 5.96 -9.10 -19.26
CA SER A 134 6.38 -8.00 -18.41
C SER A 134 6.70 -6.75 -19.21
N TYR A 135 6.31 -5.61 -18.67
CA TYR A 135 6.43 -4.32 -19.33
C TYR A 135 7.04 -3.28 -18.40
N SER A 136 8.01 -2.53 -18.91
CA SER A 136 8.43 -1.26 -18.33
C SER A 136 7.51 -0.17 -18.86
N CYS A 137 7.04 0.68 -17.96
CA CYS A 137 5.96 1.61 -18.20
C CYS A 137 6.38 3.03 -17.84
N GLU A 138 5.82 4.01 -18.56
CA GLU A 138 5.85 5.42 -18.16
C GLU A 138 4.43 5.97 -18.18
N PHE A 139 4.04 6.60 -17.08
CA PHE A 139 2.75 7.26 -16.96
C PHE A 139 2.92 8.72 -16.55
N VAL A 140 2.31 9.60 -17.33
CA VAL A 140 2.19 11.03 -17.05
C VAL A 140 0.73 11.29 -16.76
N ASN A 141 0.42 11.72 -15.55
CA ASN A 141 -0.97 11.95 -15.17
C ASN A 141 -1.59 13.14 -15.92
N SER A 142 -2.90 13.34 -15.75
CA SER A 142 -3.67 14.44 -16.37
C SER A 142 -3.14 15.86 -16.08
N LYS A 143 -2.24 16.02 -15.11
CA LYS A 143 -1.58 17.29 -14.77
C LYS A 143 -0.21 17.46 -15.43
N GLY A 144 0.20 16.53 -16.29
CA GLY A 144 1.51 16.55 -16.94
C GLY A 144 2.67 16.12 -16.03
N VAL A 145 2.39 15.42 -14.93
CA VAL A 145 3.42 15.02 -13.95
C VAL A 145 3.76 13.54 -14.10
N LYS A 146 5.04 13.23 -14.34
CA LYS A 146 5.59 11.87 -14.21
C LYS A 146 5.67 11.51 -12.73
N ARG A 147 4.76 10.64 -12.28
CA ARG A 147 4.63 10.32 -10.84
C ARG A 147 5.73 9.39 -10.35
N PHE A 148 6.21 8.48 -11.20
CA PHE A 148 7.11 7.39 -10.83
C PHE A 148 8.36 7.39 -11.69
N ASP A 149 9.48 7.06 -11.08
CA ASP A 149 10.77 6.87 -11.76
C ASP A 149 10.87 5.44 -12.30
N GLU A 150 10.28 4.48 -11.57
CA GLU A 150 10.20 3.07 -11.91
C GLU A 150 8.73 2.65 -11.98
N TYR A 151 8.29 2.05 -13.08
CA TYR A 151 6.95 1.48 -13.18
C TYR A 151 6.97 0.23 -14.06
N TYR A 152 6.52 -0.89 -13.49
CA TYR A 152 6.42 -2.18 -14.16
C TYR A 152 5.02 -2.77 -14.02
N ILE A 153 4.60 -3.50 -15.05
CA ILE A 153 3.39 -4.33 -15.05
C ILE A 153 3.81 -5.74 -15.43
N VAL A 154 3.46 -6.72 -14.59
CA VAL A 154 3.85 -8.12 -14.73
C VAL A 154 2.61 -8.98 -14.76
N PHE A 155 2.51 -9.84 -15.77
CA PHE A 155 1.40 -10.76 -15.95
C PHE A 155 1.83 -12.19 -15.64
N TYR A 156 0.90 -12.92 -15.03
CA TYR A 156 1.04 -14.32 -14.69
C TYR A 156 -0.20 -15.05 -15.20
N LYS A 157 -0.01 -16.22 -15.82
CA LYS A 157 -1.14 -17.03 -16.30
C LYS A 157 -1.87 -17.64 -15.10
N GLU A 158 -3.20 -17.56 -15.11
CA GLU A 158 -4.07 -18.18 -14.10
C GLU A 158 -5.22 -18.88 -14.84
N ASP A 159 -5.15 -20.21 -14.93
CA ASP A 159 -6.06 -21.04 -15.73
C ASP A 159 -6.23 -20.53 -17.18
N GLU A 160 -7.43 -20.09 -17.55
CA GLU A 160 -7.74 -19.54 -18.88
C GLU A 160 -7.50 -18.02 -18.96
N SER A 161 -7.32 -17.31 -17.85
CA SER A 161 -7.12 -15.86 -17.77
C SER A 161 -5.71 -15.49 -17.31
N PHE A 162 -5.51 -14.23 -16.90
CA PHE A 162 -4.29 -13.70 -16.33
C PHE A 162 -4.59 -12.93 -15.05
N LYS A 163 -3.59 -12.93 -14.17
CA LYS A 163 -3.47 -11.98 -13.07
C LYS A 163 -2.28 -11.07 -13.31
N ALA A 164 -2.35 -9.83 -12.81
CA ALA A 164 -1.28 -8.86 -12.97
C ALA A 164 -0.87 -8.25 -11.63
N LYS A 165 0.43 -7.99 -11.52
CA LYS A 165 1.00 -7.12 -10.49
C LYS A 165 1.63 -5.92 -11.14
N LEU A 166 1.25 -4.76 -10.65
CA LEU A 166 1.78 -3.48 -11.05
C LEU A 166 2.59 -2.93 -9.89
N PHE A 167 3.82 -2.51 -10.16
CA PHE A 167 4.72 -1.91 -9.19
C PHE A 167 5.17 -0.55 -9.71
N ALA A 168 4.96 0.50 -8.94
CA ALA A 168 5.40 1.84 -9.30
C ALA A 168 6.09 2.51 -8.11
N ARG A 169 7.27 3.09 -8.34
CA ARG A 169 8.08 3.75 -7.31
C ARG A 169 8.58 5.11 -7.76
N LYS A 170 8.62 6.05 -6.82
CA LYS A 170 9.36 7.31 -6.91
C LYS A 170 10.41 7.36 -5.81
N THR A 171 11.62 7.79 -6.16
CA THR A 171 12.79 7.97 -5.27
C THR A 171 13.24 9.42 -5.22
#